data_AF-A0A7X0U5J3-F1
#
_entry.id   AF-A0A7X0U5J3-F1
#
_cell.length_a   1.000
_cell.length_b   1.000
_cell.length_c   1.000
_cell.angle_alpha   90.00
_cell.angle_beta   90.00
_cell.angle_gamma   90.00
#
_symmetry.space_group_name_H-M   'P 1'
#
loop_
_entity.id
_entity.type
_entity.pdbx_description
1 polymer ?
#
loop_
_entity_poly.entity_id
_entity_poly.type
_entity_poly.pdbx_seq_one_letter_code
_entity_poly.pdbx_strand_id
1 'polypeptide(L)'
;MRRLVVGGEVFLWTVAHDHRDGEGRLGECREMLRLRGGRGRLLIVFEGGPGRFVPDGFVHSGAVGTGGLWLNLHEPGTVRALLDEAVRRGWDGDDPRTVCLDGWDLFTAAATRITTAATGVTAPATRITATATRITSTAPSPPSAE
;
A
#
# COMPACT_ATOMS: atom_id res chain seq x y z
N MET A 1 8.56 -1.12 -17.82
CA MET A 1 8.00 -1.97 -16.74
C MET A 1 9.07 -2.15 -15.68
N ARG A 2 8.72 -2.06 -14.39
CA ARG A 2 9.65 -2.11 -13.25
C ARG A 2 9.32 -3.29 -12.33
N ARG A 3 10.25 -3.67 -11.46
CA ARG A 3 10.17 -4.88 -10.59
C ARG A 3 10.41 -4.54 -9.12
N LEU A 4 9.51 -4.98 -8.24
CA LEU A 4 9.56 -4.79 -6.78
C LEU A 4 9.64 -6.18 -6.13
N VAL A 5 10.45 -6.33 -5.09
CA VAL A 5 10.52 -7.57 -4.31
C VAL A 5 10.11 -7.28 -2.88
N VAL A 6 9.16 -8.07 -2.36
CA VAL A 6 8.58 -7.91 -1.03
C VAL A 6 8.48 -9.28 -0.39
N GLY A 7 9.21 -9.52 0.72
CA GLY A 7 9.08 -10.78 1.45
C GLY A 7 9.34 -12.03 0.61
N GLY A 8 10.12 -11.92 -0.48
CA GLY A 8 10.37 -12.99 -1.44
C GLY A 8 9.46 -12.97 -2.69
N GLU A 9 8.31 -12.29 -2.61
CA GLU A 9 7.36 -12.15 -3.72
C GLU A 9 7.80 -11.08 -4.72
N VAL A 10 7.55 -11.33 -6.00
CA VAL A 10 7.90 -10.41 -7.09
C VAL A 10 6.64 -9.74 -7.62
N PHE A 11 6.64 -8.41 -7.58
CA PHE A 11 5.61 -7.58 -8.19
C PHE A 11 6.19 -6.83 -9.38
N LEU A 12 5.40 -6.72 -10.44
CA LEU A 12 5.73 -5.95 -11.63
C LEU A 12 4.80 -4.74 -11.69
N TRP A 13 5.34 -3.57 -12.00
CA TRP A 13 4.52 -2.37 -12.10
C TRP A 13 4.84 -1.46 -13.28
N THR A 14 3.82 -0.73 -13.69
CA THR A 14 3.89 0.37 -14.66
C THR A 14 3.08 1.56 -14.16
N VAL A 15 3.46 2.74 -14.60
CA VAL A 15 2.70 3.98 -14.41
C VAL A 15 2.13 4.36 -15.76
N ALA A 16 0.88 4.78 -15.79
CA ALA A 16 0.18 5.21 -16.98
C ALA A 16 -0.59 6.49 -16.70
N HIS A 17 -0.53 7.41 -17.64
CA HIS A 17 -1.32 8.63 -17.65
C HIS A 17 -2.48 8.47 -18.64
N ASP A 18 -3.63 9.06 -18.32
CA ASP A 18 -4.80 9.06 -19.21
C ASP A 18 -5.62 10.33 -19.03
N HIS A 19 -6.30 10.74 -20.10
CA HIS A 19 -7.24 11.85 -20.09
C HIS A 19 -8.63 11.27 -20.33
N ARG A 20 -9.59 11.59 -19.47
CA ARG A 20 -10.99 11.35 -19.84
C ARG A 20 -11.46 12.41 -20.81
N ASP A 21 -12.13 11.96 -21.87
CA ASP A 21 -12.89 12.85 -22.73
C ASP A 21 -14.00 13.51 -21.90
N GLY A 22 -13.91 14.82 -21.72
CA GLY A 22 -14.93 15.67 -21.11
C GLY A 22 -15.17 16.88 -22.00
N GLU A 23 -16.38 17.45 -21.98
CA GLU A 23 -16.71 18.66 -22.73
C GLU A 23 -15.93 19.87 -22.15
N GLY A 24 -14.73 20.12 -22.66
CA GLY A 24 -13.87 21.23 -22.25
C GLY A 24 -12.42 21.04 -22.72
N ARG A 25 -11.65 22.14 -22.83
CA ARG A 25 -10.26 22.14 -23.35
C ARG A 25 -9.21 21.50 -22.41
N LEU A 26 -9.63 20.84 -21.33
CA LEU A 26 -8.78 20.16 -20.34
C LEU A 26 -9.57 18.96 -19.80
N GLY A 27 -9.40 17.77 -20.40
CA GLY A 27 -10.02 16.54 -19.88
C GLY A 27 -9.54 16.24 -18.46
N GLU A 28 -10.38 15.58 -17.66
CA GLU A 28 -9.99 15.15 -16.31
C GLU A 28 -8.82 14.17 -16.43
N CYS A 29 -7.65 14.62 -15.98
CA CYS A 29 -6.40 13.89 -16.06
C CYS A 29 -6.34 12.87 -14.93
N ARG A 30 -5.84 11.66 -15.21
CA ARG A 30 -5.63 10.64 -14.19
C ARG A 30 -4.28 9.96 -14.32
N GLU A 31 -3.69 9.67 -13.18
CA GLU A 31 -2.48 8.85 -13.07
C GLU A 31 -2.86 7.48 -12.53
N MET A 32 -2.29 6.44 -13.12
CA MET A 32 -2.61 5.05 -12.82
C MET A 32 -1.35 4.28 -12.49
N LEU A 33 -1.33 3.67 -11.32
CA LEU A 33 -0.32 2.67 -10.95
C LEU A 33 -0.91 1.27 -11.16
N ARG A 34 -0.34 0.54 -12.12
CA ARG A 34 -0.73 -0.84 -12.45
C ARG A 34 0.28 -1.77 -11.82
N LEU A 35 -0.15 -2.63 -10.90
CA LEU A 35 0.65 -3.70 -10.32
C LEU A 35 0.14 -5.09 -10.71
N ARG A 36 1.07 -6.02 -10.77
CA ARG A 36 0.82 -7.45 -10.90
C ARG A 36 1.70 -8.19 -9.90
N GLY A 37 1.11 -9.06 -9.11
CA GLY A 37 1.80 -10.02 -8.23
C GLY A 37 1.04 -11.33 -8.28
N GLY A 38 1.71 -12.47 -8.12
CA GLY A 38 1.08 -13.78 -8.22
C GLY A 38 0.16 -13.90 -9.46
N ARG A 39 -1.13 -14.16 -9.21
CA ARG A 39 -2.19 -14.21 -10.23
C ARG A 39 -2.99 -12.91 -10.34
N GLY A 40 -2.92 -12.06 -9.32
CA GLY A 40 -3.72 -10.87 -9.15
C GLY A 40 -3.21 -9.65 -9.90
N ARG A 41 -4.14 -8.71 -10.10
CA ARG A 41 -3.86 -7.42 -10.71
C ARG A 41 -4.47 -6.31 -9.87
N LEU A 42 -3.70 -5.25 -9.66
CA LEU A 42 -4.13 -4.08 -8.91
C LEU A 42 -3.96 -2.85 -9.78
N LEU A 43 -5.03 -2.06 -9.89
CA LEU A 43 -5.03 -0.75 -10.51
C LEU A 43 -5.35 0.28 -9.44
N ILE A 44 -4.42 1.19 -9.19
CA ILE A 44 -4.65 2.33 -8.29
C ILE A 44 -4.77 3.57 -9.17
N VAL A 45 -5.91 4.26 -9.09
CA VAL A 45 -6.25 5.40 -9.95
C VAL A 45 -6.29 6.69 -9.14
N PHE A 46 -5.49 7.67 -9.53
CA PHE A 46 -5.52 9.02 -8.99
C PHE A 46 -6.22 9.93 -9.99
N GLU A 47 -7.52 10.14 -9.80
CA GLU A 47 -8.31 11.07 -10.61
C GLU A 47 -7.97 12.52 -10.25
N GLY A 48 -7.78 13.38 -11.24
CA GLY A 48 -7.64 14.82 -11.05
C GLY A 48 -8.90 15.44 -10.45
N GLY A 49 -8.76 16.67 -9.93
CA GLY A 49 -9.90 17.40 -9.37
C GLY A 49 -9.49 18.48 -8.36
N PRO A 50 -10.46 19.18 -7.77
CA PRO A 50 -10.17 20.25 -6.81
C PRO A 50 -9.27 19.78 -5.66
N GLY A 51 -8.18 20.52 -5.40
CA GLY A 51 -7.23 20.20 -4.33
C GLY A 51 -6.36 18.97 -4.57
N ARG A 52 -6.45 18.35 -5.75
CA ARG A 52 -5.65 17.19 -6.16
C ARG A 52 -4.77 17.59 -7.33
N PHE A 53 -3.47 17.36 -7.19
CA PHE A 53 -2.51 17.50 -8.25
C PHE A 53 -2.34 16.17 -8.96
N VAL A 54 -2.63 16.18 -10.26
CA VAL A 54 -2.33 15.13 -11.22
C VAL A 54 -1.75 15.83 -12.45
N PRO A 55 -0.66 15.33 -13.07
CA PRO A 55 -0.07 15.95 -14.26
C PRO A 55 -1.14 16.09 -15.35
N ASP A 56 -1.20 17.23 -16.01
CA ASP A 56 -2.19 17.53 -17.07
C ASP A 56 -1.58 17.51 -18.48
N GLY A 57 -0.38 16.92 -18.62
CA GLY A 57 0.37 16.83 -19.87
C GLY A 57 1.53 17.81 -19.99
N PHE A 58 1.69 18.78 -19.08
CA PHE A 58 2.81 19.73 -19.10
C PHE A 58 4.00 19.36 -18.21
N VAL A 59 3.86 18.38 -17.31
CA VAL A 59 4.88 17.97 -16.33
C VAL A 59 5.17 16.46 -16.37
N HIS A 60 6.21 16.03 -15.64
CA HIS A 60 6.60 14.62 -15.57
C HIS A 60 5.46 13.73 -15.02
N SER A 61 5.19 12.62 -15.72
CA SER A 61 4.22 11.59 -15.29
C SER A 61 4.58 11.01 -13.93
N GLY A 62 3.55 10.53 -13.22
CA GLY A 62 3.70 9.80 -11.96
C GLY A 62 3.83 10.67 -10.72
N ALA A 63 3.81 11.99 -10.82
CA ALA A 63 3.78 12.89 -9.67
C ALA A 63 2.33 13.19 -9.26
N VAL A 64 1.87 12.71 -8.11
CA VAL A 64 0.53 13.00 -7.57
C VAL A 64 0.65 13.67 -6.21
N GLY A 65 -0.25 14.61 -5.90
CA GLY A 65 -0.14 15.40 -4.67
C GLY A 65 -1.46 15.97 -4.17
N THR A 66 -1.55 16.19 -2.87
CA THR A 66 -2.65 16.95 -2.24
C THR A 66 -2.21 17.44 -0.86
N GLY A 67 -2.75 18.58 -0.41
CA GLY A 67 -2.46 19.12 0.93
C GLY A 67 -0.97 19.36 1.21
N GLY A 68 -0.16 19.66 0.20
CA GLY A 68 1.29 19.88 0.32
C GLY A 68 2.14 18.61 0.37
N LEU A 69 1.52 17.42 0.36
CA LEU A 69 2.20 16.14 0.28
C LEU A 69 2.31 15.68 -1.18
N TRP A 70 3.33 14.87 -1.46
CA TRP A 70 3.67 14.40 -2.80
C TRP A 70 4.06 12.94 -2.80
N LEU A 71 3.62 12.22 -3.84
CA LEU A 71 4.05 10.87 -4.15
C LEU A 71 4.60 10.83 -5.57
N ASN A 72 5.73 10.15 -5.75
CA ASN A 72 6.26 9.81 -7.06
C ASN A 72 6.01 8.32 -7.33
N LEU A 73 5.08 8.00 -8.22
CA LEU A 73 4.68 6.64 -8.59
C LEU A 73 5.77 5.86 -9.35
N HIS A 74 6.85 6.53 -9.77
CA HIS A 74 8.03 5.87 -10.31
C HIS A 74 8.97 5.33 -9.23
N GLU A 75 8.87 5.82 -7.99
CA GLU A 75 9.74 5.41 -6.90
C GLU A 75 9.30 4.07 -6.30
N PRO A 76 10.22 3.09 -6.17
CA PRO A 76 9.91 1.81 -5.54
C PRO A 76 9.35 1.93 -4.13
N GLY A 77 9.84 2.91 -3.34
CA GLY A 77 9.37 3.17 -1.98
C GLY A 77 7.90 3.61 -1.93
N THR A 78 7.48 4.48 -2.87
CA THR A 78 6.08 4.88 -3.03
C THR A 78 5.19 3.70 -3.39
N VAL A 79 5.61 2.91 -4.39
CA VAL A 79 4.88 1.74 -4.86
C VAL A 79 4.73 0.72 -3.74
N ARG A 80 5.79 0.53 -2.94
CA ARG A 80 5.77 -0.34 -1.75
C ARG A 80 4.74 0.14 -0.72
N ALA A 81 4.75 1.42 -0.39
CA ALA A 81 3.83 1.98 0.61
C ALA A 81 2.36 1.88 0.17
N LEU A 82 2.07 2.12 -1.12
CA LEU A 82 0.74 1.95 -1.70
C LEU A 82 0.29 0.48 -1.73
N LEU A 83 1.20 -0.44 -2.09
CA LEU A 83 0.95 -1.88 -2.06
C LEU A 83 0.61 -2.36 -0.64
N ASP A 84 1.36 -1.93 0.37
CA ASP A 84 1.08 -2.29 1.77
C ASP A 84 -0.29 -1.80 2.24
N GLU A 85 -0.69 -0.61 1.80
CA GLU A 85 -2.00 -0.06 2.12
C GLU A 85 -3.14 -0.81 1.40
N ALA A 86 -2.93 -1.23 0.14
CA ALA A 86 -3.88 -2.07 -0.58
C ALA A 86 -4.04 -3.46 0.08
N VAL A 87 -2.94 -4.12 0.45
CA VAL A 87 -2.97 -5.41 1.17
C VAL A 87 -3.67 -5.27 2.52
N ARG A 88 -3.38 -4.19 3.27
CA ARG A 88 -4.05 -3.90 4.54
C ARG A 88 -5.56 -3.73 4.39
N ARG A 89 -6.03 -3.32 3.22
CA ARG A 89 -7.46 -3.19 2.86
C ARG A 89 -8.05 -4.45 2.26
N GLY A 90 -7.30 -5.54 2.21
CA GLY A 90 -7.77 -6.85 1.76
C GLY A 90 -7.47 -7.16 0.30
N TRP A 91 -6.62 -6.40 -0.39
CA TRP A 91 -6.13 -6.85 -1.69
C TRP A 91 -5.25 -8.09 -1.53
N ASP A 92 -5.57 -9.14 -2.28
CA ASP A 92 -4.84 -10.39 -2.33
C ASP A 92 -4.17 -10.55 -3.70
N GLY A 93 -2.86 -10.76 -3.70
CA GLY A 93 -2.07 -10.97 -4.92
C GLY A 93 -2.30 -12.34 -5.56
N ASP A 94 -2.93 -13.29 -4.87
CA ASP A 94 -3.25 -14.61 -5.42
C ASP A 94 -4.68 -14.73 -5.94
N ASP A 95 -5.58 -13.79 -5.60
CA ASP A 95 -6.90 -13.69 -6.25
C ASP A 95 -6.70 -13.26 -7.71
N PRO A 96 -7.15 -14.04 -8.71
CA PRO A 96 -6.98 -13.72 -10.13
C PRO A 96 -7.77 -12.48 -10.59
N ARG A 97 -8.63 -11.91 -9.74
CA ARG A 97 -9.40 -10.70 -10.07
C ARG A 97 -8.51 -9.48 -10.24
N THR A 98 -8.98 -8.57 -11.09
CA THR A 98 -8.45 -7.21 -11.15
C THR A 98 -9.20 -6.36 -10.15
N VAL A 99 -8.47 -5.76 -9.21
CA VAL A 99 -9.03 -4.82 -8.23
C VAL A 99 -8.63 -3.42 -8.63
N CYS A 100 -9.61 -2.52 -8.70
CA CYS A 100 -9.42 -1.09 -8.94
C CYS A 100 -9.69 -0.32 -7.64
N LEU A 101 -8.71 0.46 -7.19
CA LEU A 101 -8.82 1.30 -6.00
C LEU A 101 -8.66 2.78 -6.36
N ASP A 102 -9.39 3.64 -5.66
CA ASP A 102 -9.08 5.07 -5.64
C ASP A 102 -7.75 5.28 -4.89
N GLY A 103 -6.77 5.87 -5.55
CA GLY A 103 -5.45 6.15 -5.00
C GLY A 103 -5.46 7.21 -3.92
N TRP A 104 -6.43 8.13 -3.96
CA TRP A 104 -6.55 9.18 -2.95
C TRP A 104 -6.91 8.63 -1.58
N ASP A 105 -7.66 7.52 -1.54
CA ASP A 105 -7.96 6.83 -0.29
C ASP A 105 -6.71 6.23 0.37
N LEU A 106 -5.69 5.87 -0.42
CA LEU A 106 -4.42 5.31 0.04
C LEU A 106 -3.36 6.39 0.30
N PHE A 107 -3.53 7.57 -0.29
CA PHE A 107 -2.50 8.59 -0.47
C PHE A 107 -1.88 9.05 0.85
N THR A 108 -2.69 9.52 1.80
CA THR A 108 -2.17 10.09 3.06
C THR A 108 -1.38 9.06 3.85
N ALA A 109 -1.89 7.84 3.96
CA ALA A 109 -1.20 6.76 4.67
C ALA A 109 0.14 6.40 4.00
N ALA A 110 0.19 6.35 2.67
CA ALA A 110 1.42 6.08 1.94
C ALA A 110 2.44 7.23 2.08
N ALA A 111 2.00 8.48 1.92
CA ALA A 111 2.84 9.66 2.04
C ALA A 111 3.47 9.77 3.44
N THR A 112 2.67 9.60 4.50
CA THR A 112 3.18 9.61 5.89
C THR A 112 4.25 8.54 6.09
N ARG A 113 4.04 7.30 5.61
CA ARG A 113 5.03 6.23 5.78
C ARG A 113 6.38 6.58 5.12
N ILE A 114 6.35 7.16 3.93
CA ILE A 114 7.56 7.54 3.19
C ILE A 114 8.31 8.65 3.93
N THR A 115 7.59 9.67 4.40
CA THR A 115 8.20 10.76 5.17
C THR A 115 8.78 10.25 6.50
N THR A 116 8.07 9.37 7.21
CA THR A 116 8.56 8.77 8.46
C THR A 116 9.82 7.93 8.23
N ALA A 117 9.84 7.11 7.18
CA ALA A 117 11.00 6.30 6.81
C ALA A 117 12.21 7.17 6.44
N ALA A 118 12.00 8.27 5.71
CA ALA A 118 13.05 9.23 5.38
C ALA A 118 13.61 9.98 6.61
N THR A 119 12.79 10.14 7.64
CA THR A 119 13.17 10.88 8.87
C THR A 119 13.76 9.97 9.95
N GLY A 120 13.83 8.65 9.74
CA GLY A 120 14.42 7.69 10.69
C GLY A 120 13.66 7.52 12.01
N VAL A 121 12.51 8.19 12.18
CA VAL A 121 11.65 8.02 13.37
C VAL A 121 10.85 6.73 13.21
N THR A 122 11.47 5.60 13.53
CA THR A 122 10.80 4.31 13.61
C THR A 122 9.95 4.30 14.88
N ALA A 123 8.62 4.30 14.75
CA ALA A 123 7.73 4.05 15.89
C ALA A 123 8.05 2.66 16.50
N PRO A 124 8.06 2.48 17.83
CA PRO A 124 8.45 1.22 18.43
C PRO A 124 7.45 0.13 18.04
N ALA A 125 7.93 -0.92 17.37
CA ALA A 125 7.20 -2.16 17.18
C ALA A 125 6.91 -2.77 18.56
N THR A 126 5.67 -2.72 19.02
CA THR A 126 5.22 -3.45 20.20
C THR A 126 5.31 -4.95 19.91
N ARG A 127 6.44 -5.56 20.28
CA ARG A 127 6.59 -7.01 20.31
C ARG A 127 5.88 -7.51 21.57
N ILE A 128 4.62 -7.93 21.44
CA ILE A 128 3.95 -8.72 22.47
C ILE A 128 4.50 -10.14 22.37
N THR A 129 5.50 -10.46 23.19
CA THR A 129 5.89 -11.85 23.45
C THR A 129 5.07 -12.35 24.63
N ALA A 130 3.98 -13.08 24.36
CA ALA A 130 3.30 -13.84 25.41
C ALA A 130 4.01 -15.19 25.57
N THR A 131 4.91 -15.29 26.55
CA THR A 131 5.46 -16.57 26.99
C THR A 131 4.37 -17.33 27.74
N ALA A 132 3.85 -18.40 27.14
CA ALA A 132 2.92 -19.31 27.79
C ALA A 132 3.67 -20.16 28.83
N THR A 133 3.51 -19.85 30.12
CA THR A 133 3.94 -20.74 31.19
C THR A 133 2.90 -21.86 31.36
N ARG A 134 3.25 -23.07 30.94
CA ARG A 134 2.51 -24.30 31.22
C ARG A 134 2.71 -24.66 32.70
N ILE A 135 1.68 -24.52 33.52
CA ILE A 135 1.66 -25.06 34.89
C ILE A 135 1.13 -26.49 34.79
N THR A 136 2.04 -27.46 34.82
CA THR A 136 1.70 -28.84 35.21
C THR A 136 2.09 -28.98 36.67
N SER A 137 1.09 -29.10 37.55
CA SER A 137 1.31 -29.55 38.92
C SER A 137 0.58 -30.88 39.12
N THR A 138 1.40 -31.92 39.20
CA THR A 138 1.07 -33.30 39.55
C THR A 138 0.69 -33.39 41.03
N ALA A 139 -0.38 -34.11 41.31
CA ALA A 139 -0.87 -34.43 42.65
C ALA A 139 0.15 -35.23 43.48
N PRO A 140 0.00 -35.20 44.81
CA PRO A 140 0.17 -36.43 45.58
C PRO A 140 -1.08 -36.78 46.41
N SER A 141 -1.49 -38.05 46.33
CA SER A 141 -2.23 -38.77 47.39
C SER A 141 -1.34 -39.96 47.82
N PRO A 142 -1.50 -40.61 48.99
CA PRO A 142 -2.52 -40.49 50.05
C PRO A 142 -1.89 -40.41 51.47
N PRO A 143 -2.67 -40.57 52.56
CA PRO A 143 -2.42 -41.75 53.40
C PRO A 143 -3.68 -42.55 53.76
N SER A 144 -3.47 -43.84 54.00
CA SER A 144 -4.43 -44.87 54.40
C SER A 144 -5.14 -44.57 55.73
N ALA A 145 -6.41 -44.93 55.81
CA ALA A 145 -7.11 -45.18 57.07
C ALA A 145 -8.05 -46.39 56.89
N GLU A 146 -7.84 -47.38 57.77
CA GLU A 146 -8.62 -48.59 58.14
C GLU A 146 -9.23 -49.51 57.07
#